data_AF-A0A6N7QHP4-F1
#
_entry.id   AF-A0A6N7QHP4-F1
#
_cell.length_a   1.000
_cell.length_b   1.000
_cell.length_c   1.000
_cell.angle_alpha   90.00
_cell.angle_beta   90.00
_cell.angle_gamma   90.00
#
_symmetry.space_group_name_H-M   'P 1'
#
loop_
_entity.id
_entity.type
_entity.pdbx_description
1 polymer ?
#
loop_
_entity_poly.entity_id
_entity_poly.type
_entity_poly.pdbx_seq_one_letter_code
_entity_poly.pdbx_strand_id
1 'polypeptide(L)'
;MTSSIRPLRSLLAAAIVLAAAPAFAQSTYSRTVFFGDSLTDAGYYRPLLPASVRAVTGQFTTNPDFVWAQYVAEYYGTNAAANGNGQIGDDYAAGNARVGVANPSALGVAPSLATQASNYLAANGGKADPNALYSVWGGANDLFAIAGGAPVQATIGNAVTAEVGIVASLQSAGARYVMVNNLPDVGITPRFRAGGAAAMAQGTALATAYNTALFSGLKSAGLRVIPVDTFHLLQEVVANPGAYGFTNVTGTACQPQITAQSLTCNPTSYVSADAADTYVFADGVHPTGRTHELLAQYALSILEGPRTQQILTHSAQMVGRSRADQVAWHVDGRPEADGVRWWGNLRGDMQRYQHGDLYDGMAPAGLFGVDWSRGEWVFGGFGGFGRTDADFGNRGGDYTQDDSTLGGFAGWYGEHAWVNAQVSYTWLSYDVTRKVNLGPATIEHKGSPDGSNLTAALQGGYEFGEGSFKHGPVAAAIWQKVKLDGYTESNPNSSALGYSDRDVESMVGRIGWKASIDAGTVKPYLQATYDHEFKKNQEATAYLQTMSDLGEYAVPGINFDRNYASVVLGARTKLWGFESNVGLATTTGQSRAHDTSLFVNFGGSF
;
A
#
# COMPACT_ATOMS: atom_id res chain seq x y z
N MET A 1 -53.46 11.15 33.28
CA MET A 1 -53.40 10.93 31.81
C MET A 1 -51.94 10.86 31.41
N THR A 2 -51.50 9.67 31.03
CA THR A 2 -50.12 9.32 30.64
C THR A 2 -49.91 9.66 29.17
N SER A 3 -49.01 10.60 28.87
CA SER A 3 -48.62 10.92 27.49
C SER A 3 -47.25 10.30 27.19
N SER A 4 -47.19 9.44 26.17
CA SER A 4 -46.01 8.67 25.78
C SER A 4 -45.06 9.49 24.92
N ILE A 5 -43.80 9.62 25.35
CA ILE A 5 -42.71 10.16 24.56
C ILE A 5 -42.23 9.06 23.58
N ARG A 6 -42.63 9.15 22.31
CA ARG A 6 -42.07 8.33 21.21
C ARG A 6 -41.66 9.18 19.98
N PRO A 7 -40.56 9.96 20.05
CA PRO A 7 -39.90 10.41 18.81
C PRO A 7 -38.40 10.05 18.70
N LEU A 8 -37.80 9.33 19.66
CA LEU A 8 -36.35 9.04 19.66
C LEU A 8 -35.90 7.93 18.68
N ARG A 9 -36.79 7.01 18.27
CA ARG A 9 -36.43 5.91 17.36
C ARG A 9 -36.41 6.31 15.89
N SER A 10 -37.19 7.32 15.51
CA SER A 10 -37.34 7.73 14.10
C SER A 10 -36.20 8.66 13.64
N LEU A 11 -35.60 9.44 14.54
CA LEU A 11 -34.44 10.29 14.23
C LEU A 11 -33.15 9.46 14.03
N LEU A 12 -33.00 8.35 14.76
CA LEU A 12 -31.87 7.43 14.60
C LEU A 12 -31.90 6.70 13.25
N ALA A 13 -33.09 6.35 12.76
CA ALA A 13 -33.27 5.68 11.47
C ALA A 13 -33.07 6.64 10.28
N ALA A 14 -33.44 7.92 10.41
CA ALA A 14 -33.26 8.91 9.34
C ALA A 14 -31.78 9.29 9.11
N ALA A 15 -30.95 9.29 10.16
CA ALA A 15 -29.51 9.53 10.03
C ALA A 15 -28.76 8.36 9.36
N ILE A 16 -29.27 7.13 9.47
CA ILE A 16 -28.66 5.93 8.86
C ILE A 16 -28.97 5.84 7.35
N VAL A 17 -30.12 6.35 6.90
CA VAL A 17 -30.56 6.22 5.49
C VAL A 17 -29.92 7.25 4.56
N LEU A 18 -29.46 8.42 5.06
CA LEU A 18 -28.71 9.39 4.24
C LEU A 18 -27.21 9.06 4.07
N ALA A 19 -26.71 8.01 4.74
CA ALA A 19 -25.29 7.62 4.70
C ALA A 19 -24.95 6.53 3.65
N ALA A 20 -25.94 6.04 2.89
CA ALA A 20 -25.76 4.97 1.91
C ALA A 20 -25.65 5.50 0.47
N ALA A 21 -24.60 6.26 0.17
CA ALA A 21 -24.16 6.44 -1.21
C ALA A 21 -23.11 5.37 -1.54
N PRO A 22 -23.26 4.55 -2.60
CA PRO A 22 -22.21 3.63 -3.01
C PRO A 22 -21.04 4.45 -3.55
N ALA A 23 -19.92 4.44 -2.85
CA ALA A 23 -18.69 5.03 -3.34
C ALA A 23 -18.00 4.07 -4.32
N PHE A 24 -17.50 4.60 -5.43
CA PHE A 24 -16.77 3.85 -6.43
C PHE A 24 -15.44 3.34 -5.85
N ALA A 25 -15.22 2.04 -5.93
CA ALA A 25 -13.93 1.42 -5.68
C ALA A 25 -12.90 1.91 -6.71
N GLN A 26 -11.90 2.69 -6.28
CA GLN A 26 -10.78 3.04 -7.16
C GLN A 26 -9.72 1.92 -7.09
N SER A 27 -9.37 1.34 -8.23
CA SER A 27 -8.24 0.39 -8.34
C SER A 27 -6.91 1.12 -8.12
N THR A 28 -5.91 0.42 -7.54
CA THR A 28 -4.57 0.99 -7.27
C THR A 28 -3.89 1.47 -8.55
N TYR A 29 -3.94 0.66 -9.60
CA TYR A 29 -3.49 0.99 -10.94
C TYR A 29 -4.69 0.99 -11.90
N SER A 30 -4.68 1.85 -12.91
CA SER A 30 -5.73 1.89 -13.94
C SER A 30 -5.67 0.68 -14.88
N ARG A 31 -4.46 0.16 -15.12
CA ARG A 31 -4.15 -1.05 -15.90
C ARG A 31 -2.74 -1.54 -15.58
N THR A 32 -2.45 -2.77 -15.97
CA THR A 32 -1.09 -3.32 -16.03
C THR A 32 -0.70 -3.50 -17.49
N VAL A 33 0.56 -3.25 -17.86
CA VAL A 33 1.07 -3.42 -19.23
C VAL A 33 2.44 -4.08 -19.16
N PHE A 34 2.61 -5.18 -19.88
CA PHE A 34 3.82 -6.00 -19.77
C PHE A 34 4.59 -6.04 -21.09
N PHE A 35 5.90 -5.86 -21.00
CA PHE A 35 6.86 -6.02 -22.10
C PHE A 35 7.91 -7.01 -21.67
N GLY A 36 8.20 -7.99 -22.52
CA GLY A 36 9.17 -8.99 -22.15
C GLY A 36 9.33 -10.14 -23.12
N ASP A 37 9.88 -11.22 -22.58
CA ASP A 37 10.10 -12.47 -23.28
C ASP A 37 9.23 -13.60 -22.70
N SER A 38 9.71 -14.84 -22.77
CA SER A 38 8.97 -16.03 -22.35
C SER A 38 8.69 -16.06 -20.85
N LEU A 39 9.45 -15.35 -20.01
CA LEU A 39 9.16 -15.29 -18.58
C LEU A 39 7.85 -14.53 -18.27
N THR A 40 7.39 -13.70 -19.21
CA THR A 40 6.22 -12.83 -19.03
C THR A 40 5.06 -13.19 -19.97
N ASP A 41 5.33 -13.86 -21.09
CA ASP A 41 4.37 -14.19 -22.16
C ASP A 41 3.16 -15.03 -21.70
N ALA A 42 1.98 -14.39 -21.67
CA ALA A 42 0.67 -14.97 -21.35
C ALA A 42 -0.02 -15.75 -22.49
N GLY A 43 0.66 -15.95 -23.63
CA GLY A 43 0.15 -16.76 -24.74
C GLY A 43 0.25 -16.15 -26.13
N TYR A 44 1.27 -15.34 -26.42
CA TYR A 44 1.53 -14.72 -27.71
C TYR A 44 1.43 -15.70 -28.88
N TYR A 45 1.98 -16.91 -28.72
CA TYR A 45 2.01 -17.94 -29.75
C TYR A 45 0.78 -18.86 -29.79
N ARG A 46 -0.14 -18.76 -28.82
CA ARG A 46 -1.30 -19.67 -28.71
C ARG A 46 -2.15 -19.76 -30.01
N PRO A 47 -2.42 -18.67 -30.75
CA PRO A 47 -3.14 -18.75 -32.03
C PRO A 47 -2.41 -19.55 -33.13
N LEU A 48 -1.09 -19.69 -33.01
CA LEU A 48 -0.23 -20.35 -34.00
C LEU A 48 -0.04 -21.85 -33.70
N LEU A 49 -0.40 -22.31 -32.50
CA LEU A 49 -0.33 -23.72 -32.12
C LEU A 49 -1.44 -24.56 -32.80
N PRO A 50 -1.31 -25.90 -32.87
CA PRO A 50 -2.40 -26.77 -33.33
C PRO A 50 -3.67 -26.58 -32.50
N ALA A 51 -4.84 -26.54 -33.16
CA ALA A 51 -6.12 -26.27 -32.49
C ALA A 51 -6.42 -27.19 -31.30
N SER A 52 -5.98 -28.45 -31.37
CA SER A 52 -6.18 -29.46 -30.32
C SER A 52 -5.49 -29.14 -28.98
N VAL A 53 -4.46 -28.30 -28.97
CA VAL A 53 -3.67 -28.02 -27.75
C VAL A 53 -3.84 -26.60 -27.22
N ARG A 54 -4.48 -25.69 -27.98
CA ARG A 54 -4.57 -24.25 -27.64
C ARG A 54 -5.29 -23.95 -26.34
N ALA A 55 -6.25 -24.79 -25.94
CA ALA A 55 -7.04 -24.57 -24.74
C ALA A 55 -6.23 -24.76 -23.45
N VAL A 56 -5.13 -25.51 -23.52
CA VAL A 56 -4.29 -25.83 -22.36
C VAL A 56 -2.95 -25.13 -22.50
N THR A 57 -2.28 -25.29 -23.64
CA THR A 57 -0.90 -24.84 -23.87
C THR A 57 -0.81 -23.41 -24.42
N GLY A 58 0.41 -22.88 -24.55
CA GLY A 58 0.67 -21.58 -25.16
C GLY A 58 1.53 -20.65 -24.33
N GLN A 59 1.85 -21.02 -23.08
CA GLN A 59 2.71 -20.24 -22.19
C GLN A 59 3.97 -21.02 -21.85
N PHE A 60 5.04 -20.31 -21.49
CA PHE A 60 6.33 -20.93 -21.17
C PHE A 60 6.39 -21.38 -19.70
N THR A 61 5.44 -22.22 -19.30
CA THR A 61 5.38 -22.79 -17.94
C THR A 61 4.73 -24.18 -17.94
N THR A 62 4.39 -24.72 -16.77
CA THR A 62 3.57 -25.93 -16.62
C THR A 62 2.11 -25.63 -16.97
N ASN A 63 1.76 -25.60 -18.26
CA ASN A 63 0.41 -25.20 -18.68
C ASN A 63 -0.68 -26.13 -18.10
N PRO A 64 -1.87 -25.63 -17.74
CA PRO A 64 -2.43 -24.31 -18.07
C PRO A 64 -2.15 -23.22 -17.04
N ASP A 65 -1.16 -23.40 -16.15
CA ASP A 65 -0.84 -22.43 -15.11
C ASP A 65 -0.53 -21.04 -15.68
N PHE A 66 -0.69 -20.03 -14.83
CA PHE A 66 -0.41 -18.64 -15.17
C PHE A 66 1.08 -18.32 -15.08
N VAL A 67 1.51 -17.38 -15.92
CA VAL A 67 2.77 -16.66 -15.72
C VAL A 67 2.57 -15.53 -14.70
N TRP A 68 3.67 -15.08 -14.09
CA TRP A 68 3.65 -14.12 -12.97
C TRP A 68 2.87 -12.83 -13.29
N ALA A 69 2.94 -12.37 -14.54
CA ALA A 69 2.25 -11.17 -15.02
C ALA A 69 0.72 -11.28 -14.87
N GLN A 70 0.17 -12.47 -15.11
CA GLN A 70 -1.27 -12.71 -14.97
C GLN A 70 -1.71 -12.69 -13.52
N TYR A 71 -0.93 -13.28 -12.61
CA TYR A 71 -1.20 -13.20 -11.16
C TYR A 71 -1.13 -11.75 -10.64
N VAL A 72 -0.15 -10.95 -11.10
CA VAL A 72 -0.06 -9.52 -10.73
C VAL A 72 -1.26 -8.74 -11.27
N ALA A 73 -1.64 -8.98 -12.53
CA ALA A 73 -2.79 -8.32 -13.10
C ALA A 73 -4.10 -8.69 -12.40
N GLU A 74 -4.27 -9.97 -12.04
CA GLU A 74 -5.41 -10.47 -11.27
C GLU A 74 -5.51 -9.80 -9.90
N TYR A 75 -4.39 -9.67 -9.17
CA TYR A 75 -4.34 -8.99 -7.87
C TYR A 75 -4.87 -7.54 -7.96
N TYR A 76 -4.55 -6.83 -9.04
CA TYR A 76 -5.03 -5.46 -9.26
C TYR A 76 -6.37 -5.36 -9.99
N GLY A 77 -6.99 -6.49 -10.38
CA GLY A 77 -8.23 -6.49 -11.16
C GLY A 77 -8.08 -5.91 -12.57
N THR A 78 -6.92 -6.12 -13.18
CA THR A 78 -6.53 -5.59 -14.50
C THR A 78 -6.34 -6.71 -15.54
N ASN A 79 -5.98 -6.34 -16.77
CA ASN A 79 -5.83 -7.28 -17.88
C ASN A 79 -4.35 -7.69 -18.08
N ALA A 80 -4.10 -8.99 -18.30
CA ALA A 80 -2.81 -9.52 -18.77
C ALA A 80 -3.00 -10.51 -19.93
N ALA A 81 -4.08 -10.39 -20.69
CA ALA A 81 -4.24 -11.17 -21.91
C ALA A 81 -3.13 -10.81 -22.91
N ALA A 82 -2.71 -11.80 -23.71
CA ALA A 82 -1.70 -11.62 -24.73
C ALA A 82 -2.15 -10.64 -25.82
N ASN A 83 -1.20 -9.85 -26.32
CA ASN A 83 -1.34 -8.95 -27.46
C ASN A 83 -0.53 -9.46 -28.65
N GLY A 84 -1.07 -9.36 -29.86
CA GLY A 84 -0.40 -9.79 -31.09
C GLY A 84 -0.89 -11.14 -31.62
N ASN A 85 -0.50 -11.50 -32.84
CA ASN A 85 -1.03 -12.65 -33.58
C ASN A 85 -2.57 -12.69 -33.65
N GLY A 86 -3.22 -11.52 -33.77
CA GLY A 86 -4.68 -11.38 -33.79
C GLY A 86 -5.34 -11.32 -32.42
N GLN A 87 -4.55 -11.35 -31.32
CA GLN A 87 -5.03 -11.19 -29.95
C GLN A 87 -4.96 -9.71 -29.53
N ILE A 88 -5.86 -9.32 -28.64
CA ILE A 88 -5.93 -7.97 -28.07
C ILE A 88 -5.80 -8.11 -26.55
N GLY A 89 -4.79 -7.46 -26.00
CA GLY A 89 -4.55 -7.48 -24.57
C GLY A 89 -3.42 -6.53 -24.18
N ASP A 90 -3.00 -6.61 -22.92
CA ASP A 90 -2.04 -5.68 -22.32
C ASP A 90 -0.68 -6.33 -22.04
N ASP A 91 -0.54 -7.64 -22.29
CA ASP A 91 0.74 -8.32 -22.30
C ASP A 91 1.28 -8.41 -23.73
N TYR A 92 2.29 -7.60 -24.02
CA TYR A 92 2.99 -7.57 -25.30
C TYR A 92 4.20 -8.50 -25.33
N ALA A 93 4.50 -9.20 -24.23
CA ALA A 93 5.62 -10.11 -24.16
C ALA A 93 5.47 -11.25 -25.17
N ALA A 94 6.60 -11.65 -25.76
CA ALA A 94 6.66 -12.72 -26.73
C ALA A 94 7.86 -13.60 -26.41
N GLY A 95 7.62 -14.90 -26.21
CA GLY A 95 8.68 -15.87 -25.97
C GLY A 95 9.78 -15.80 -27.02
N ASN A 96 11.02 -16.01 -26.57
CA ASN A 96 12.25 -15.88 -27.36
C ASN A 96 12.62 -14.43 -27.74
N ALA A 97 11.88 -13.40 -27.33
CA ALA A 97 12.25 -12.00 -27.60
C ALA A 97 13.60 -11.62 -26.98
N ARG A 98 14.41 -10.90 -27.75
CA ARG A 98 15.60 -10.19 -27.27
C ARG A 98 15.26 -8.72 -27.05
N VAL A 99 16.06 -7.99 -26.28
CA VAL A 99 15.69 -6.63 -25.87
C VAL A 99 15.64 -5.66 -27.06
N GLY A 100 16.73 -5.58 -27.81
CA GLY A 100 16.91 -4.60 -28.89
C GLY A 100 16.67 -5.13 -30.31
N VAL A 101 16.68 -6.45 -30.50
CA VAL A 101 16.65 -7.07 -31.84
C VAL A 101 15.55 -8.12 -31.95
N ALA A 102 14.87 -8.17 -33.09
CA ALA A 102 13.90 -9.21 -33.36
C ALA A 102 14.62 -10.57 -33.42
N ASN A 103 13.98 -11.63 -32.90
CA ASN A 103 14.62 -12.93 -32.77
C ASN A 103 13.80 -14.02 -33.47
N PRO A 104 14.36 -14.72 -34.47
CA PRO A 104 13.66 -15.82 -35.14
C PRO A 104 13.30 -16.96 -34.17
N SER A 105 12.10 -17.52 -34.31
CA SER A 105 11.63 -18.71 -33.60
C SER A 105 10.97 -19.70 -34.57
N ALA A 106 10.71 -20.92 -34.11
CA ALA A 106 9.99 -21.93 -34.89
C ALA A 106 8.54 -21.51 -35.23
N LEU A 107 7.97 -20.55 -34.49
CA LEU A 107 6.58 -20.07 -34.63
C LEU A 107 6.52 -18.66 -35.23
N GLY A 108 7.60 -18.19 -35.87
CA GLY A 108 7.71 -16.87 -36.46
C GLY A 108 8.75 -16.00 -35.77
N VAL A 109 8.82 -14.72 -36.15
CA VAL A 109 9.80 -13.78 -35.57
C VAL A 109 9.22 -13.18 -34.29
N ALA A 110 9.92 -13.38 -33.17
CA ALA A 110 9.60 -12.72 -31.91
C ALA A 110 9.94 -11.22 -32.02
N PRO A 111 8.97 -10.31 -31.80
CA PRO A 111 9.26 -8.88 -31.75
C PRO A 111 10.17 -8.58 -30.56
N SER A 112 11.17 -7.69 -30.75
CA SER A 112 12.02 -7.24 -29.64
C SER A 112 11.20 -6.48 -28.60
N LEU A 113 11.66 -6.43 -27.35
CA LEU A 113 11.00 -5.62 -26.31
C LEU A 113 10.88 -4.15 -26.74
N ALA A 114 11.89 -3.62 -27.43
CA ALA A 114 11.84 -2.26 -27.99
C ALA A 114 10.69 -2.09 -29.01
N THR A 115 10.45 -3.11 -29.83
CA THR A 115 9.33 -3.12 -30.79
C THR A 115 7.99 -3.24 -30.05
N GLN A 116 7.91 -4.09 -29.02
CA GLN A 116 6.71 -4.24 -28.21
C GLN A 116 6.29 -2.91 -27.55
N ALA A 117 7.23 -2.22 -26.88
CA ALA A 117 6.99 -0.92 -26.26
C ALA A 117 6.63 0.17 -27.29
N SER A 118 7.32 0.18 -28.44
CA SER A 118 7.01 1.12 -29.53
C SER A 118 5.60 0.90 -30.08
N ASN A 119 5.19 -0.35 -30.27
CA ASN A 119 3.85 -0.69 -30.74
C ASN A 119 2.78 -0.27 -29.74
N TYR A 120 3.00 -0.49 -28.44
CA TYR A 120 2.11 0.01 -27.39
C TYR A 120 1.95 1.53 -27.46
N LEU A 121 3.06 2.27 -27.48
CA LEU A 121 3.01 3.73 -27.53
C LEU A 121 2.31 4.22 -28.80
N ALA A 122 2.61 3.62 -29.97
CA ALA A 122 1.95 3.95 -31.23
C ALA A 122 0.43 3.71 -31.17
N ALA A 123 0.01 2.58 -30.59
CA ALA A 123 -1.41 2.26 -30.41
C ALA A 123 -2.13 3.21 -29.44
N ASN A 124 -1.39 3.87 -28.55
CA ASN A 124 -1.93 4.81 -27.55
C ASN A 124 -1.58 6.28 -27.86
N GLY A 125 -1.40 6.61 -29.15
CA GLY A 125 -1.20 8.01 -29.58
C GLY A 125 0.11 8.63 -29.11
N GLY A 126 1.13 7.81 -28.89
CA GLY A 126 2.44 8.21 -28.37
C GLY A 126 2.46 8.51 -26.87
N LYS A 127 1.43 8.10 -26.11
CA LYS A 127 1.33 8.35 -24.68
C LYS A 127 1.24 7.08 -23.86
N ALA A 128 1.79 7.16 -22.65
CA ALA A 128 1.59 6.19 -21.59
C ALA A 128 0.56 6.74 -20.59
N ASP A 129 -0.30 5.87 -20.06
CA ASP A 129 -1.16 6.17 -18.92
C ASP A 129 -0.30 6.38 -17.65
N PRO A 130 -0.35 7.55 -16.99
CA PRO A 130 0.43 7.83 -15.79
C PRO A 130 -0.02 7.05 -14.55
N ASN A 131 -1.20 6.42 -14.56
CA ASN A 131 -1.72 5.63 -13.44
C ASN A 131 -1.60 4.12 -13.67
N ALA A 132 -0.99 3.70 -14.77
CA ALA A 132 -0.75 2.29 -15.09
C ALA A 132 0.56 1.79 -14.47
N LEU A 133 0.60 0.49 -14.18
CA LEU A 133 1.84 -0.23 -13.87
C LEU A 133 2.41 -0.84 -15.16
N TYR A 134 3.65 -0.48 -15.49
CA TYR A 134 4.39 -1.07 -16.61
C TYR A 134 5.42 -2.05 -16.08
N SER A 135 5.66 -3.14 -16.82
CA SER A 135 6.80 -4.03 -16.58
C SER A 135 7.67 -4.14 -17.82
N VAL A 136 8.99 -4.10 -17.62
CA VAL A 136 9.99 -4.40 -18.64
C VAL A 136 10.89 -5.50 -18.08
N TRP A 137 10.90 -6.66 -18.73
CA TRP A 137 11.77 -7.76 -18.34
C TRP A 137 12.27 -8.56 -19.54
N GLY A 138 13.57 -8.47 -19.79
CA GLY A 138 14.23 -9.28 -20.83
C GLY A 138 15.74 -9.32 -20.66
N GLY A 139 16.41 -9.91 -21.65
CA GLY A 139 17.87 -10.02 -21.69
C GLY A 139 18.40 -11.45 -21.55
N ALA A 140 17.60 -12.40 -21.03
CA ALA A 140 18.00 -13.80 -20.94
C ALA A 140 18.30 -14.40 -22.33
N ASN A 141 17.46 -14.07 -23.33
CA ASN A 141 17.68 -14.49 -24.71
C ASN A 141 18.93 -13.87 -25.35
N ASP A 142 19.33 -12.67 -24.93
CA ASP A 142 20.60 -12.05 -25.32
C ASP A 142 21.79 -12.83 -24.72
N LEU A 143 21.68 -13.31 -23.47
CA LEU A 143 22.68 -14.20 -22.88
C LEU A 143 22.73 -15.57 -23.56
N PHE A 144 21.60 -16.11 -24.00
CA PHE A 144 21.59 -17.36 -24.76
C PHE A 144 22.24 -17.20 -26.14
N ALA A 145 22.12 -16.03 -26.77
CA ALA A 145 22.87 -15.73 -28.00
C ALA A 145 24.40 -15.73 -27.75
N ILE A 146 24.85 -15.22 -26.60
CA ILE A 146 26.26 -15.29 -26.18
C ILE A 146 26.71 -16.74 -25.99
N ALA A 147 25.89 -17.57 -25.33
CA ALA A 147 26.16 -19.00 -25.19
C ALA A 147 26.21 -19.72 -26.56
N GLY A 148 25.51 -19.19 -27.57
CA GLY A 148 25.59 -19.63 -28.97
C GLY A 148 26.75 -19.04 -29.79
N GLY A 149 27.63 -18.23 -29.18
CA GLY A 149 28.83 -17.66 -29.81
C GLY A 149 28.77 -16.17 -30.14
N ALA A 150 27.71 -15.46 -29.75
CA ALA A 150 27.65 -14.00 -29.95
C ALA A 150 28.68 -13.25 -29.07
N PRO A 151 29.22 -12.10 -29.52
CA PRO A 151 30.20 -11.33 -28.74
C PRO A 151 29.60 -10.82 -27.42
N VAL A 152 30.25 -11.14 -26.29
CA VAL A 152 29.76 -10.84 -24.94
C VAL A 152 29.48 -9.34 -24.74
N GLN A 153 30.51 -8.50 -24.92
CA GLN A 153 30.44 -7.07 -24.60
C GLN A 153 29.43 -6.32 -25.47
N ALA A 154 29.44 -6.57 -26.78
CA ALA A 154 28.51 -5.93 -27.71
C ALA A 154 27.06 -6.37 -27.45
N THR A 155 26.85 -7.66 -27.14
CA THR A 155 25.50 -8.19 -26.91
C THR A 155 24.88 -7.63 -25.63
N ILE A 156 25.63 -7.65 -24.51
CA ILE A 156 25.16 -7.05 -23.25
C ILE A 156 24.96 -5.55 -23.41
N GLY A 157 25.93 -4.83 -23.98
CA GLY A 157 25.86 -3.38 -24.14
C GLY A 157 24.66 -2.93 -24.99
N ASN A 158 24.39 -3.62 -26.10
CA ASN A 158 23.25 -3.30 -26.96
C ASN A 158 21.90 -3.59 -26.27
N ALA A 159 21.80 -4.72 -25.57
CA ALA A 159 20.58 -5.09 -24.86
C ALA A 159 20.28 -4.12 -23.70
N VAL A 160 21.27 -3.81 -22.87
CA VAL A 160 21.15 -2.82 -21.79
C VAL A 160 20.77 -1.45 -22.33
N THR A 161 21.43 -0.99 -23.40
CA THR A 161 21.10 0.31 -24.03
C THR A 161 19.64 0.34 -24.50
N ALA A 162 19.17 -0.75 -25.11
CA ALA A 162 17.80 -0.86 -25.56
C ALA A 162 16.81 -0.86 -24.37
N GLU A 163 17.09 -1.60 -23.29
CA GLU A 163 16.22 -1.67 -22.11
C GLU A 163 16.08 -0.31 -21.41
N VAL A 164 17.21 0.37 -21.20
CA VAL A 164 17.24 1.75 -20.67
C VAL A 164 16.44 2.68 -21.59
N GLY A 165 16.58 2.52 -22.92
CA GLY A 165 15.82 3.29 -23.91
C GLY A 165 14.31 3.04 -23.87
N ILE A 166 13.87 1.81 -23.60
CA ILE A 166 12.45 1.47 -23.42
C ILE A 166 11.89 2.19 -22.20
N VAL A 167 12.56 2.09 -21.05
CA VAL A 167 12.14 2.75 -19.81
C VAL A 167 12.10 4.26 -20.00
N ALA A 168 13.14 4.86 -20.60
CA ALA A 168 13.18 6.28 -20.91
C ALA A 168 12.01 6.72 -21.81
N SER A 169 11.67 5.92 -22.82
CA SER A 169 10.57 6.21 -23.74
C SER A 169 9.22 6.16 -23.04
N LEU A 170 8.98 5.15 -22.19
CA LEU A 170 7.76 5.03 -21.40
C LEU A 170 7.60 6.22 -20.44
N GLN A 171 8.65 6.58 -19.70
CA GLN A 171 8.61 7.71 -18.76
C GLN A 171 8.43 9.05 -19.48
N SER A 172 9.12 9.26 -20.60
CA SER A 172 8.93 10.45 -21.45
C SER A 172 7.51 10.55 -22.02
N ALA A 173 6.85 9.40 -22.24
CA ALA A 173 5.46 9.32 -22.69
C ALA A 173 4.43 9.47 -21.55
N GLY A 174 4.87 9.54 -20.29
CA GLY A 174 4.03 9.79 -19.11
C GLY A 174 3.95 8.65 -18.09
N ALA A 175 4.61 7.51 -18.31
CA ALA A 175 4.62 6.41 -17.35
C ALA A 175 5.30 6.84 -16.04
N ARG A 176 4.63 6.60 -14.90
CA ARG A 176 5.17 6.90 -13.56
C ARG A 176 5.71 5.68 -12.84
N TYR A 177 5.12 4.51 -13.10
CA TYR A 177 5.40 3.26 -12.40
C TYR A 177 5.90 2.23 -13.39
N VAL A 178 7.22 2.10 -13.50
CA VAL A 178 7.88 1.13 -14.38
C VAL A 178 8.67 0.16 -13.54
N MET A 179 8.20 -1.07 -13.48
CA MET A 179 8.85 -2.20 -12.85
C MET A 179 9.89 -2.79 -13.80
N VAL A 180 11.11 -2.96 -13.29
CA VAL A 180 12.23 -3.55 -14.04
C VAL A 180 12.79 -4.68 -13.22
N ASN A 181 12.65 -5.89 -13.77
CA ASN A 181 13.16 -7.09 -13.15
C ASN A 181 14.59 -7.30 -13.60
N ASN A 182 15.50 -7.57 -12.65
CA ASN A 182 16.82 -8.04 -13.02
C ASN A 182 16.72 -9.45 -13.63
N LEU A 183 17.77 -9.91 -14.32
CA LEU A 183 17.83 -11.29 -14.77
C LEU A 183 18.01 -12.22 -13.58
N PRO A 184 17.26 -13.35 -13.52
CA PRO A 184 17.51 -14.37 -12.52
C PRO A 184 18.90 -14.97 -12.72
N ASP A 185 19.44 -15.65 -11.70
CA ASP A 185 20.71 -16.35 -11.84
C ASP A 185 20.56 -17.54 -12.80
N VAL A 186 20.81 -17.30 -14.08
CA VAL A 186 20.66 -18.33 -15.12
C VAL A 186 21.65 -19.48 -14.94
N GLY A 187 22.76 -19.26 -14.21
CA GLY A 187 23.78 -20.27 -13.94
C GLY A 187 23.27 -21.43 -13.09
N ILE A 188 22.22 -21.22 -12.30
CA ILE A 188 21.62 -22.26 -11.44
C ILE A 188 20.37 -22.90 -12.06
N THR A 189 20.03 -22.57 -13.31
CA THR A 189 18.94 -23.24 -14.06
C THR A 189 19.36 -24.66 -14.50
N PRO A 190 18.39 -25.57 -14.73
CA PRO A 190 18.69 -26.94 -15.16
C PRO A 190 19.53 -27.01 -16.44
N ARG A 191 19.31 -26.09 -17.40
CA ARG A 191 20.08 -26.01 -18.65
C ARG A 191 21.56 -25.74 -18.39
N PHE A 192 21.90 -24.75 -17.56
CA PHE A 192 23.30 -24.43 -17.27
C PHE A 192 23.94 -25.46 -16.34
N ARG A 193 23.18 -26.04 -15.40
CA ARG A 193 23.61 -27.17 -14.59
C ARG A 193 24.01 -28.38 -15.43
N ALA A 194 23.25 -28.69 -16.48
CA ALA A 194 23.57 -29.77 -17.41
C ALA A 194 24.89 -29.57 -18.15
N GLY A 195 25.34 -28.32 -18.32
CA GLY A 195 26.65 -27.97 -18.89
C GLY A 195 27.82 -28.09 -17.89
N GLY A 196 27.57 -28.46 -16.64
CA GLY A 196 28.58 -28.61 -15.59
C GLY A 196 29.01 -27.28 -14.94
N ALA A 197 29.94 -27.37 -13.98
CA ALA A 197 30.32 -26.24 -13.13
C ALA A 197 30.82 -25.00 -13.90
N ALA A 198 31.52 -25.20 -15.03
CA ALA A 198 31.99 -24.10 -15.87
C ALA A 198 30.84 -23.34 -16.52
N ALA A 199 29.83 -24.05 -17.05
CA ALA A 199 28.65 -23.43 -17.62
C ALA A 199 27.84 -22.68 -16.54
N MET A 200 27.64 -23.30 -15.37
CA MET A 200 26.98 -22.64 -14.24
C MET A 200 27.66 -21.32 -13.86
N ALA A 201 28.98 -21.34 -13.65
CA ALA A 201 29.75 -20.14 -13.30
C ALA A 201 29.67 -19.06 -14.40
N GLN A 202 29.70 -19.47 -15.68
CA GLN A 202 29.54 -18.55 -16.81
C GLN A 202 28.14 -17.93 -16.84
N GLY A 203 27.08 -18.72 -16.61
CA GLY A 203 25.70 -18.24 -16.58
C GLY A 203 25.49 -17.20 -15.49
N THR A 204 25.94 -17.49 -14.27
CA THR A 204 25.90 -16.54 -13.15
C THR A 204 26.67 -15.26 -13.47
N ALA A 205 27.91 -15.38 -13.98
CA ALA A 205 28.73 -14.21 -14.32
C ALA A 205 28.10 -13.33 -15.40
N LEU A 206 27.45 -13.92 -16.41
CA LEU A 206 26.75 -13.18 -17.46
C LEU A 206 25.51 -12.46 -16.93
N ALA A 207 24.69 -13.12 -16.10
CA ALA A 207 23.53 -12.49 -15.47
C ALA A 207 23.96 -11.34 -14.54
N THR A 208 25.00 -11.55 -13.72
CA THR A 208 25.57 -10.49 -12.87
C THR A 208 26.08 -9.31 -13.71
N ALA A 209 26.82 -9.55 -14.79
CA ALA A 209 27.32 -8.49 -15.65
C ALA A 209 26.19 -7.69 -16.31
N TYR A 210 25.14 -8.37 -16.78
CA TYR A 210 23.96 -7.74 -17.35
C TYR A 210 23.23 -6.87 -16.32
N ASN A 211 22.93 -7.43 -15.15
CA ASN A 211 22.20 -6.75 -14.07
C ASN A 211 22.95 -5.49 -13.62
N THR A 212 24.25 -5.61 -13.34
CA THR A 212 25.08 -4.46 -12.95
C THR A 212 25.07 -3.37 -14.02
N ALA A 213 25.21 -3.73 -15.29
CA ALA A 213 25.19 -2.77 -16.39
C ALA A 213 23.82 -2.11 -16.56
N LEU A 214 22.72 -2.87 -16.48
CA LEU A 214 21.35 -2.36 -16.59
C LEU A 214 21.04 -1.32 -15.52
N PHE A 215 21.20 -1.68 -14.25
CA PHE A 215 20.82 -0.76 -13.16
C PHE A 215 21.78 0.41 -13.02
N SER A 216 23.06 0.25 -13.37
CA SER A 216 23.98 1.39 -13.53
C SER A 216 23.52 2.32 -14.65
N GLY A 217 23.10 1.77 -15.79
CA GLY A 217 22.58 2.54 -16.92
C GLY A 217 21.31 3.32 -16.58
N LEU A 218 20.34 2.67 -15.91
CA LEU A 218 19.11 3.31 -15.44
C LEU A 218 19.41 4.46 -14.46
N LYS A 219 20.31 4.22 -13.49
CA LYS A 219 20.76 5.23 -12.53
C LYS A 219 21.46 6.40 -13.22
N SER A 220 22.40 6.14 -14.13
CA SER A 220 23.12 7.17 -14.88
C SER A 220 22.20 8.00 -15.79
N ALA A 221 21.12 7.39 -16.29
CA ALA A 221 20.09 8.07 -17.07
C ALA A 221 19.09 8.87 -16.20
N GLY A 222 19.17 8.78 -14.87
CA GLY A 222 18.23 9.45 -13.95
C GLY A 222 16.82 8.85 -13.98
N LEU A 223 16.68 7.60 -14.41
CA LEU A 223 15.39 6.92 -14.53
C LEU A 223 15.04 6.22 -13.22
N ARG A 224 13.96 6.65 -12.59
CA ARG A 224 13.44 6.03 -11.37
C ARG A 224 12.55 4.84 -11.74
N VAL A 225 12.96 3.63 -11.36
CA VAL A 225 12.21 2.39 -11.65
C VAL A 225 11.90 1.65 -10.35
N ILE A 226 10.93 0.73 -10.39
CA ILE A 226 10.64 -0.20 -9.30
C ILE A 226 11.49 -1.48 -9.55
N PRO A 227 12.58 -1.70 -8.81
CA PRO A 227 13.45 -2.85 -9.04
C PRO A 227 12.84 -4.14 -8.49
N VAL A 228 13.01 -5.25 -9.20
CA VAL A 228 12.63 -6.59 -8.74
C VAL A 228 13.84 -7.51 -8.83
N ASP A 229 14.31 -8.01 -7.68
CA ASP A 229 15.55 -8.78 -7.55
C ASP A 229 15.32 -10.29 -7.70
N THR A 230 15.03 -10.70 -8.93
CA THR A 230 14.82 -12.12 -9.27
C THR A 230 16.11 -12.94 -9.16
N PHE A 231 17.28 -12.30 -9.26
CA PHE A 231 18.59 -12.92 -9.10
C PHE A 231 18.76 -13.52 -7.70
N HIS A 232 18.63 -12.69 -6.65
CA HIS A 232 18.77 -13.18 -5.27
C HIS A 232 17.56 -14.02 -4.85
N LEU A 233 16.33 -13.70 -5.30
CA LEU A 233 15.15 -14.53 -5.04
C LEU A 233 15.37 -15.98 -5.49
N LEU A 234 15.86 -16.20 -6.71
CA LEU A 234 16.09 -17.56 -7.21
C LEU A 234 17.15 -18.29 -6.37
N GLN A 235 18.22 -17.58 -5.98
CA GLN A 235 19.26 -18.16 -5.13
C GLN A 235 18.70 -18.57 -3.76
N GLU A 236 17.84 -17.76 -3.17
CA GLU A 236 17.16 -18.05 -1.89
C GLU A 236 16.26 -19.28 -1.99
N VAL A 237 15.44 -19.37 -3.04
CA VAL A 237 14.56 -20.51 -3.30
C VAL A 237 15.35 -21.80 -3.50
N VAL A 238 16.43 -21.74 -4.29
CA VAL A 238 17.29 -22.91 -4.56
C VAL A 238 18.08 -23.34 -3.32
N ALA A 239 18.48 -22.40 -2.45
CA ALA A 239 19.21 -22.68 -1.23
C ALA A 239 18.34 -23.36 -0.16
N ASN A 240 17.04 -23.06 -0.11
CA ASN A 240 16.11 -23.64 0.86
C ASN A 240 14.73 -23.99 0.24
N PRO A 241 14.67 -24.96 -0.69
CA PRO A 241 13.46 -25.20 -1.47
C PRO A 241 12.27 -25.66 -0.64
N GLY A 242 12.51 -26.45 0.41
CA GLY A 242 11.45 -26.94 1.29
C GLY A 242 10.70 -25.83 2.01
N ALA A 243 11.38 -24.72 2.36
CA ALA A 243 10.72 -23.56 2.96
C ALA A 243 9.73 -22.89 2.00
N TYR A 244 10.01 -22.93 0.69
CA TYR A 244 9.17 -22.35 -0.37
C TYR A 244 8.21 -23.38 -0.99
N GLY A 245 8.16 -24.60 -0.46
CA GLY A 245 7.24 -25.65 -0.91
C GLY A 245 7.73 -26.49 -2.08
N PHE A 246 9.00 -26.38 -2.47
CA PHE A 246 9.57 -27.16 -3.56
C PHE A 246 10.37 -28.36 -3.05
N THR A 247 10.36 -29.44 -3.83
CA THR A 247 11.18 -30.63 -3.60
C THR A 247 12.26 -30.81 -4.66
N ASN A 248 12.15 -30.13 -5.82
CA ASN A 248 13.13 -30.24 -6.89
C ASN A 248 13.51 -28.87 -7.48
N VAL A 249 14.83 -28.61 -7.48
CA VAL A 249 15.44 -27.36 -7.99
C VAL A 249 16.53 -27.60 -9.04
N THR A 250 16.73 -28.86 -9.45
CA THR A 250 17.82 -29.26 -10.34
C THR A 250 17.33 -29.88 -11.64
N GLY A 251 16.21 -30.59 -11.61
CA GLY A 251 15.51 -31.16 -12.77
C GLY A 251 14.37 -30.27 -13.27
N THR A 252 13.57 -30.81 -14.19
CA THR A 252 12.47 -30.09 -14.85
C THR A 252 11.14 -30.80 -14.67
N ALA A 253 10.04 -30.07 -14.55
CA ALA A 253 8.70 -30.65 -14.44
C ALA A 253 8.28 -31.35 -15.75
N CYS A 254 8.69 -30.81 -16.89
CA CYS A 254 8.31 -31.28 -18.23
C CYS A 254 9.29 -32.33 -18.77
N GLN A 255 8.75 -33.30 -19.52
CA GLN A 255 9.52 -34.32 -20.23
C GLN A 255 9.61 -34.06 -21.75
N PRO A 256 10.74 -34.42 -22.40
CA PRO A 256 11.97 -34.96 -21.82
C PRO A 256 12.73 -33.96 -20.94
N GLN A 257 13.35 -34.43 -19.85
CA GLN A 257 14.09 -33.57 -18.90
C GLN A 257 15.01 -32.58 -19.63
N ILE A 258 15.02 -31.32 -19.17
CA ILE A 258 15.89 -30.20 -19.64
C ILE A 258 15.61 -29.72 -21.08
N THR A 259 15.28 -30.61 -22.01
CA THR A 259 15.15 -30.32 -23.45
C THR A 259 13.72 -30.10 -23.92
N ALA A 260 12.73 -30.46 -23.11
CA ALA A 260 11.34 -30.10 -23.33
C ALA A 260 11.17 -28.59 -23.55
N GLN A 261 10.12 -28.21 -24.29
CA GLN A 261 9.69 -26.82 -24.40
C GLN A 261 8.45 -26.62 -23.54
N SER A 262 8.55 -25.78 -22.51
CA SER A 262 7.43 -25.48 -21.61
C SER A 262 6.22 -24.92 -22.36
N LEU A 263 6.42 -24.26 -23.50
CA LEU A 263 5.37 -23.76 -24.40
C LEU A 263 4.25 -24.77 -24.70
N THR A 264 4.61 -26.05 -24.85
CA THR A 264 3.67 -27.16 -25.14
C THR A 264 3.52 -28.13 -23.97
N CYS A 265 4.20 -27.88 -22.86
CA CYS A 265 4.15 -28.71 -21.68
C CYS A 265 2.80 -28.58 -20.98
N ASN A 266 2.17 -29.71 -20.69
CA ASN A 266 0.86 -29.84 -20.05
C ASN A 266 0.84 -31.09 -19.15
N PRO A 267 -0.24 -31.37 -18.39
CA PRO A 267 -0.27 -32.45 -17.41
C PRO A 267 0.05 -33.85 -17.96
N THR A 268 -0.16 -34.11 -19.25
CA THR A 268 0.19 -35.41 -19.87
C THR A 268 1.68 -35.57 -20.17
N SER A 269 2.46 -34.50 -20.01
CA SER A 269 3.90 -34.44 -20.32
C SER A 269 4.77 -34.20 -19.09
N TYR A 270 4.18 -34.18 -17.89
CA TYR A 270 4.92 -33.99 -16.65
C TYR A 270 5.70 -35.25 -16.26
N VAL A 271 6.80 -35.06 -15.53
CA VAL A 271 7.60 -36.14 -14.94
C VAL A 271 6.83 -36.88 -13.83
N SER A 272 5.94 -36.17 -13.12
CA SER A 272 5.02 -36.70 -12.12
C SER A 272 3.77 -35.81 -12.07
N ALA A 273 2.66 -36.34 -11.54
CA ALA A 273 1.39 -35.61 -11.51
C ALA A 273 1.45 -34.31 -10.71
N ASP A 274 2.31 -34.24 -9.69
CA ASP A 274 2.55 -33.11 -8.79
C ASP A 274 3.72 -32.21 -9.24
N ALA A 275 4.30 -32.45 -10.43
CA ALA A 275 5.51 -31.74 -10.85
C ALA A 275 5.32 -30.23 -11.01
N ALA A 276 4.11 -29.79 -11.37
CA ALA A 276 3.77 -28.36 -11.48
C ALA A 276 3.86 -27.62 -10.13
N ASP A 277 3.59 -28.31 -9.02
CA ASP A 277 3.59 -27.74 -7.67
C ASP A 277 4.92 -27.92 -6.93
N THR A 278 5.69 -28.95 -7.30
CA THR A 278 6.86 -29.41 -6.51
C THR A 278 8.21 -29.07 -7.13
N TYR A 279 8.25 -28.72 -8.42
CA TYR A 279 9.48 -28.33 -9.12
C TYR A 279 9.55 -26.81 -9.25
N VAL A 280 10.76 -26.25 -9.20
CA VAL A 280 11.00 -24.83 -9.51
C VAL A 280 10.96 -24.57 -11.02
N PHE A 281 11.45 -25.50 -11.82
CA PHE A 281 11.62 -25.31 -13.27
C PHE A 281 10.67 -26.19 -14.07
N ALA A 282 9.93 -25.59 -15.00
CA ALA A 282 9.12 -26.31 -15.98
C ALA A 282 10.00 -27.02 -17.00
N ASP A 283 10.97 -26.28 -17.57
CA ASP A 283 11.95 -26.80 -18.53
C ASP A 283 13.37 -26.34 -18.17
N GLY A 284 14.31 -26.37 -19.13
CA GLY A 284 15.70 -26.03 -18.88
C GLY A 284 15.94 -24.63 -18.29
N VAL A 285 15.03 -23.68 -18.46
CA VAL A 285 15.20 -22.28 -18.01
C VAL A 285 13.93 -21.63 -17.46
N HIS A 286 12.74 -22.13 -17.81
CA HIS A 286 11.49 -21.49 -17.43
C HIS A 286 10.94 -22.00 -16.08
N PRO A 287 10.33 -21.13 -15.26
CA PRO A 287 9.68 -21.53 -14.02
C PRO A 287 8.42 -22.38 -14.23
N THR A 288 8.08 -23.22 -13.24
CA THR A 288 6.74 -23.82 -13.12
C THR A 288 5.69 -22.76 -12.77
N GLY A 289 4.41 -23.10 -12.92
CA GLY A 289 3.29 -22.24 -12.54
C GLY A 289 3.36 -21.84 -11.07
N ARG A 290 3.68 -22.80 -10.20
CA ARG A 290 3.90 -22.54 -8.78
C ARG A 290 5.03 -21.54 -8.51
N THR A 291 6.10 -21.59 -9.30
CA THR A 291 7.20 -20.62 -9.20
C THR A 291 6.80 -19.25 -9.76
N HIS A 292 5.97 -19.18 -10.80
CA HIS A 292 5.40 -17.92 -11.27
C HIS A 292 4.47 -17.27 -10.25
N GLU A 293 3.67 -18.06 -9.53
CA GLU A 293 2.85 -17.56 -8.41
C GLU A 293 3.73 -16.97 -7.31
N LEU A 294 4.81 -17.66 -6.92
CA LEU A 294 5.78 -17.16 -5.95
C LEU A 294 6.44 -15.85 -6.43
N LEU A 295 6.83 -15.78 -7.70
CA LEU A 295 7.40 -14.59 -8.30
C LEU A 295 6.41 -13.41 -8.29
N ALA A 296 5.12 -13.66 -8.54
CA ALA A 296 4.09 -12.65 -8.45
C ALA A 296 3.90 -12.16 -7.01
N GLN A 297 3.86 -13.07 -6.03
CA GLN A 297 3.80 -12.72 -4.61
C GLN A 297 5.00 -11.87 -4.18
N TYR A 298 6.20 -12.21 -4.68
CA TYR A 298 7.40 -11.41 -4.47
C TYR A 298 7.27 -10.00 -5.08
N ALA A 299 6.90 -9.89 -6.35
CA ALA A 299 6.71 -8.59 -7.01
C ALA A 299 5.66 -7.73 -6.29
N LEU A 300 4.53 -8.32 -5.88
CA LEU A 300 3.49 -7.65 -5.10
C LEU A 300 4.01 -7.19 -3.73
N SER A 301 4.91 -7.94 -3.09
CA SER A 301 5.51 -7.52 -1.82
C SER A 301 6.37 -6.26 -1.95
N ILE A 302 7.03 -6.07 -3.10
CA ILE A 302 7.78 -4.85 -3.44
C ILE A 302 6.82 -3.71 -3.76
N LEU A 303 5.70 -3.98 -4.44
CA LEU A 303 4.73 -2.95 -4.80
C LEU A 303 3.90 -2.46 -3.60
N GLU A 304 3.48 -3.36 -2.71
CA GLU A 304 2.62 -3.03 -1.57
C GLU A 304 3.39 -2.64 -0.30
N GLY A 305 4.65 -3.06 -0.14
CA GLY A 305 5.48 -2.73 1.03
C GLY A 305 5.56 -1.23 1.36
N PRO A 306 5.87 -0.33 0.40
CA PRO A 306 5.85 1.10 0.66
C PRO A 306 4.45 1.63 1.02
N ARG A 307 3.40 1.06 0.42
CA ARG A 307 2.02 1.50 0.63
C ARG A 307 1.58 1.23 2.05
N THR A 308 1.89 0.05 2.59
CA THR A 308 1.54 -0.27 3.99
C THR A 308 2.24 0.65 4.98
N GLN A 309 3.44 1.15 4.69
CA GLN A 309 4.11 2.12 5.57
C GLN A 309 3.37 3.45 5.71
N GLN A 310 2.56 3.86 4.72
CA GLN A 310 1.77 5.07 4.84
C GLN A 310 0.70 4.97 5.95
N ILE A 311 0.30 3.75 6.32
CA ILE A 311 -0.66 3.48 7.41
C ILE A 311 -0.15 4.01 8.74
N LEU A 312 1.17 3.91 9.02
CA LEU A 312 1.77 4.41 10.26
C LEU A 312 1.50 5.91 10.44
N THR A 313 1.78 6.69 9.40
CA THR A 313 1.57 8.15 9.44
C THR A 313 0.09 8.52 9.43
N HIS A 314 -0.77 7.77 8.72
CA HIS A 314 -2.21 8.00 8.72
C HIS A 314 -2.84 7.70 10.09
N SER A 315 -2.42 6.62 10.74
CA SER A 315 -2.83 6.28 12.11
C SER A 315 -2.46 7.39 13.09
N ALA A 316 -1.24 7.91 13.03
CA ALA A 316 -0.83 9.06 13.85
C ALA A 316 -1.67 10.32 13.58
N GLN A 317 -2.10 10.56 12.33
CA GLN A 317 -3.03 11.64 12.02
C GLN A 317 -4.41 11.41 12.66
N MET A 318 -4.96 10.19 12.53
CA MET A 318 -6.24 9.80 13.14
C MET A 318 -6.23 9.99 14.67
N VAL A 319 -5.22 9.45 15.36
CA VAL A 319 -5.06 9.60 16.82
C VAL A 319 -4.91 11.07 17.20
N GLY A 320 -4.13 11.85 16.44
CA GLY A 320 -3.96 13.28 16.69
C GLY A 320 -5.25 14.09 16.47
N ARG A 321 -6.09 13.73 15.49
CA ARG A 321 -7.42 14.34 15.29
C ARG A 321 -8.36 14.01 16.45
N SER A 322 -8.43 12.74 16.85
CA SER A 322 -9.25 12.32 18.00
C SER A 322 -8.84 13.06 19.28
N ARG A 323 -7.54 13.19 19.54
CA ARG A 323 -7.01 14.00 20.65
C ARG A 323 -7.43 15.46 20.56
N ALA A 324 -7.29 16.07 19.38
CA ALA A 324 -7.71 17.46 19.18
C ALA A 324 -9.21 17.63 19.47
N ASP A 325 -10.03 16.66 19.08
CA ASP A 325 -11.46 16.64 19.37
C ASP A 325 -11.75 16.55 20.87
N GLN A 326 -11.03 15.72 21.63
CA GLN A 326 -11.20 15.65 23.09
C GLN A 326 -10.87 16.98 23.78
N VAL A 327 -9.75 17.62 23.41
CA VAL A 327 -9.37 18.93 23.95
C VAL A 327 -10.45 19.95 23.62
N ALA A 328 -10.94 19.97 22.38
CA ALA A 328 -11.93 20.94 21.96
C ALA A 328 -13.29 20.72 22.63
N TRP A 329 -13.70 19.46 22.87
CA TRP A 329 -14.92 19.12 23.63
C TRP A 329 -14.81 19.37 25.14
N HIS A 330 -13.60 19.42 25.70
CA HIS A 330 -13.38 19.89 27.07
C HIS A 330 -13.66 21.40 27.18
N VAL A 331 -13.30 22.18 26.15
CA VAL A 331 -13.51 23.64 26.07
C VAL A 331 -14.60 24.04 25.06
N ASP A 332 -15.69 23.28 24.98
CA ASP A 332 -16.82 23.59 24.10
C ASP A 332 -17.99 24.32 24.81
N GLY A 333 -17.71 24.87 25.99
CA GLY A 333 -18.64 25.66 26.79
C GLY A 333 -17.91 26.53 27.83
N ARG A 334 -18.48 27.71 28.10
CA ARG A 334 -17.92 28.64 29.08
C ARG A 334 -17.97 28.01 30.49
N PRO A 335 -16.88 28.06 31.27
CA PRO A 335 -16.90 27.60 32.65
C PRO A 335 -17.92 28.38 33.50
N GLU A 336 -18.56 27.71 34.46
CA GLU A 336 -19.57 28.35 35.33
C GLU A 336 -18.96 29.41 36.27
N ALA A 337 -17.67 29.29 36.60
CA ALA A 337 -16.94 30.21 37.46
C ALA A 337 -15.48 30.35 37.02
N ASP A 338 -14.88 31.50 37.33
CA ASP A 338 -13.43 31.74 37.20
C ASP A 338 -12.66 30.85 38.19
N GLY A 339 -11.46 30.42 37.79
CA GLY A 339 -10.59 29.61 38.64
C GLY A 339 -9.80 28.56 37.89
N VAL A 340 -9.11 27.71 38.67
CA VAL A 340 -8.32 26.60 38.14
C VAL A 340 -9.18 25.34 38.11
N ARG A 341 -9.11 24.62 37.00
CA ARG A 341 -9.77 23.33 36.82
C ARG A 341 -8.76 22.30 36.33
N TRP A 342 -9.03 21.05 36.66
CA TRP A 342 -8.33 19.90 36.09
C TRP A 342 -9.32 19.04 35.32
N TRP A 343 -8.82 18.33 34.32
CA TRP A 343 -9.60 17.37 33.56
C TRP A 343 -8.76 16.17 33.15
N GLY A 344 -9.43 15.04 32.97
CA GLY A 344 -8.87 13.80 32.45
C GLY A 344 -9.77 13.24 31.36
N ASN A 345 -9.16 12.58 30.39
CA ASN A 345 -9.83 11.85 29.32
C ASN A 345 -9.27 10.43 29.28
N LEU A 346 -10.17 9.47 29.09
CA LEU A 346 -9.83 8.13 28.62
C LEU A 346 -10.63 7.86 27.36
N ARG A 347 -9.96 7.33 26.33
CA ARG A 347 -10.62 6.95 25.08
C ARG A 347 -10.05 5.65 24.52
N GLY A 348 -10.87 4.98 23.71
CA GLY A 348 -10.44 3.90 22.82
C GLY A 348 -10.85 4.25 21.40
N ASP A 349 -9.87 4.51 20.54
CA ASP A 349 -10.09 4.77 19.12
C ASP A 349 -9.94 3.46 18.33
N MET A 350 -11.01 2.99 17.70
CA MET A 350 -10.99 1.85 16.78
C MET A 350 -10.80 2.37 15.35
N GLN A 351 -9.76 1.91 14.68
CA GLN A 351 -9.48 2.25 13.28
C GLN A 351 -9.70 1.01 12.41
N ARG A 352 -10.49 1.13 11.33
CA ARG A 352 -10.72 0.01 10.40
C ARG A 352 -10.94 0.50 8.98
N TYR A 353 -10.10 0.04 8.04
CA TYR A 353 -10.16 0.42 6.62
C TYR A 353 -10.29 -0.82 5.72
N GLN A 354 -11.08 -0.69 4.65
CA GLN A 354 -11.43 -1.76 3.70
C GLN A 354 -11.97 -3.03 4.35
N HIS A 355 -12.90 -2.91 5.29
CA HIS A 355 -13.40 -4.06 6.06
C HIS A 355 -12.31 -4.83 6.84
N GLY A 356 -11.13 -4.23 7.07
CA GLY A 356 -9.97 -4.88 7.70
C GLY A 356 -8.97 -5.47 6.70
N ASP A 357 -9.27 -5.45 5.40
CA ASP A 357 -8.37 -5.97 4.37
C ASP A 357 -7.16 -5.05 4.13
N LEU A 358 -7.26 -3.78 4.51
CA LEU A 358 -6.13 -2.83 4.47
C LEU A 358 -5.42 -2.79 5.84
N TYR A 359 -6.14 -2.38 6.89
CA TYR A 359 -5.68 -2.46 8.28
C TYR A 359 -6.83 -2.29 9.26
N ASP A 360 -6.64 -2.82 10.46
CA ASP A 360 -7.49 -2.57 11.61
C ASP A 360 -6.68 -2.54 12.91
N GLY A 361 -7.14 -1.77 13.89
CA GLY A 361 -6.44 -1.62 15.16
C GLY A 361 -7.22 -0.88 16.22
N MET A 362 -6.70 -0.96 17.44
CA MET A 362 -7.23 -0.23 18.60
C MET A 362 -6.16 0.69 19.18
N ALA A 363 -6.57 1.90 19.53
CA ALA A 363 -5.71 2.91 20.11
C ALA A 363 -6.31 3.44 21.41
N PRO A 364 -6.14 2.73 22.55
CA PRO A 364 -6.40 3.30 23.87
C PRO A 364 -5.46 4.49 24.15
N ALA A 365 -6.03 5.56 24.70
CA ALA A 365 -5.27 6.73 25.07
C ALA A 365 -5.84 7.45 26.30
N GLY A 366 -4.96 8.12 27.03
CA GLY A 366 -5.28 8.99 28.15
C GLY A 366 -4.81 10.41 27.92
N LEU A 367 -5.59 11.40 28.35
CA LEU A 367 -5.16 12.79 28.46
C LEU A 367 -5.40 13.29 29.88
N PHE A 368 -4.57 14.23 30.32
CA PHE A 368 -4.76 14.99 31.53
C PHE A 368 -4.39 16.45 31.27
N GLY A 369 -5.18 17.37 31.78
CA GLY A 369 -4.88 18.79 31.64
C GLY A 369 -5.35 19.63 32.81
N VAL A 370 -4.83 20.86 32.82
CA VAL A 370 -5.17 21.89 33.79
C VAL A 370 -5.42 23.18 33.02
N ASP A 371 -6.49 23.87 33.37
CA ASP A 371 -6.83 25.16 32.81
C ASP A 371 -7.17 26.19 33.87
N TRP A 372 -6.98 27.45 33.49
CA TRP A 372 -7.37 28.61 34.24
C TRP A 372 -8.37 29.43 33.43
N SER A 373 -9.49 29.73 34.08
CA SER A 373 -10.59 30.50 33.52
C SER A 373 -10.67 31.89 34.16
N ARG A 374 -10.81 32.92 33.32
CA ARG A 374 -11.01 34.30 33.75
C ARG A 374 -11.90 35.06 32.77
N GLY A 375 -13.10 35.43 33.22
CA GLY A 375 -14.06 36.16 32.41
C GLY A 375 -14.52 35.36 31.21
N GLU A 376 -14.16 35.81 30.01
CA GLU A 376 -14.49 35.16 28.73
C GLU A 376 -13.40 34.21 28.23
N TRP A 377 -12.27 34.12 28.94
CA TRP A 377 -11.09 33.40 28.48
C TRP A 377 -10.77 32.17 29.32
N VAL A 378 -10.29 31.14 28.65
CA VAL A 378 -9.73 29.92 29.25
C VAL A 378 -8.36 29.67 28.63
N PHE A 379 -7.36 29.38 29.45
CA PHE A 379 -6.02 28.97 28.99
C PHE A 379 -5.62 27.70 29.73
N GLY A 380 -5.08 26.72 29.02
CA GLY A 380 -4.69 25.46 29.66
C GLY A 380 -3.56 24.74 28.95
N GLY A 381 -3.00 23.79 29.68
CA GLY A 381 -2.02 22.83 29.19
C GLY A 381 -2.53 21.42 29.39
N PHE A 382 -2.07 20.49 28.54
CA PHE A 382 -2.40 19.08 28.66
C PHE A 382 -1.22 18.20 28.28
N GLY A 383 -1.16 17.03 28.92
CA GLY A 383 -0.30 15.92 28.56
C GLY A 383 -1.13 14.69 28.20
N GLY A 384 -0.54 13.78 27.44
CA GLY A 384 -1.21 12.55 27.04
C GLY A 384 -0.25 11.41 26.77
N PHE A 385 -0.79 10.20 26.85
CA PHE A 385 -0.13 8.98 26.40
C PHE A 385 -1.14 8.10 25.66
N GLY A 386 -0.68 7.37 24.67
CA GLY A 386 -1.50 6.46 23.88
C GLY A 386 -0.65 5.30 23.38
N ARG A 387 -1.33 4.19 23.09
CA ARG A 387 -0.74 3.04 22.42
C ARG A 387 -1.72 2.58 21.37
N THR A 388 -1.25 2.39 20.15
CA THR A 388 -2.00 1.76 19.06
C THR A 388 -1.40 0.40 18.79
N ASP A 389 -2.21 -0.64 18.82
CA ASP A 389 -1.87 -1.98 18.34
C ASP A 389 -2.75 -2.25 17.12
N ALA A 390 -2.13 -2.51 15.96
CA ALA A 390 -2.83 -2.63 14.68
C ALA A 390 -2.21 -3.71 13.79
N ASP A 391 -3.06 -4.38 13.03
CA ASP A 391 -2.68 -5.42 12.06
C ASP A 391 -2.77 -4.86 10.64
N PHE A 392 -1.77 -5.17 9.82
CA PHE A 392 -1.88 -5.00 8.37
C PHE A 392 -2.74 -6.13 7.82
N GLY A 393 -3.75 -5.77 7.02
CA GLY A 393 -4.64 -6.74 6.39
C GLY A 393 -3.91 -7.72 5.46
N ASN A 394 -4.62 -8.75 5.00
CA ASN A 394 -4.07 -9.79 4.10
C ASN A 394 -2.84 -10.53 4.63
N ARG A 395 -2.72 -10.68 5.97
CA ARG A 395 -1.53 -11.25 6.64
C ARG A 395 -0.25 -10.46 6.32
N GLY A 396 -0.37 -9.13 6.20
CA GLY A 396 0.72 -8.22 5.89
C GLY A 396 1.65 -7.93 7.08
N GLY A 397 1.29 -8.41 8.28
CA GLY A 397 2.04 -8.18 9.51
C GLY A 397 1.28 -7.26 10.46
N ASP A 398 1.99 -6.53 11.30
CA ASP A 398 1.44 -5.77 12.42
C ASP A 398 2.36 -4.60 12.78
N TYR A 399 1.81 -3.63 13.51
CA TYR A 399 2.60 -2.59 14.15
C TYR A 399 2.02 -2.17 15.51
N THR A 400 2.93 -1.76 16.38
CA THR A 400 2.63 -0.97 17.57
C THR A 400 3.08 0.47 17.35
N GLN A 401 2.30 1.44 17.82
CA GLN A 401 2.68 2.84 17.93
C GLN A 401 2.46 3.31 19.36
N ASP A 402 3.51 3.76 20.04
CA ASP A 402 3.39 4.46 21.32
C ASP A 402 3.47 5.98 21.07
N ASP A 403 2.59 6.74 21.73
CA ASP A 403 2.55 8.20 21.63
C ASP A 403 2.60 8.87 23.00
N SER A 404 3.38 9.95 23.09
CA SER A 404 3.44 10.84 24.24
C SER A 404 3.23 12.27 23.77
N THR A 405 2.34 13.02 24.39
CA THR A 405 1.93 14.34 23.91
C THR A 405 2.06 15.40 24.99
N LEU A 406 2.47 16.60 24.57
CA LEU A 406 2.33 17.83 25.34
C LEU A 406 1.68 18.90 24.46
N GLY A 407 0.73 19.64 25.01
CA GLY A 407 0.04 20.70 24.28
C GLY A 407 -0.53 21.79 25.17
N GLY A 408 -0.96 22.86 24.51
CA GLY A 408 -1.66 23.98 25.12
C GLY A 408 -2.88 24.37 24.32
N PHE A 409 -3.86 24.97 25.00
CA PHE A 409 -5.09 25.46 24.38
C PHE A 409 -5.52 26.79 24.98
N ALA A 410 -6.32 27.52 24.20
CA ALA A 410 -7.02 28.70 24.62
C ALA A 410 -8.46 28.66 24.10
N GLY A 411 -9.40 29.15 24.91
CA GLY A 411 -10.80 29.31 24.53
C GLY A 411 -11.28 30.72 24.83
N TRP A 412 -12.10 31.27 23.95
CA TRP A 412 -12.82 32.52 24.13
C TRP A 412 -14.33 32.28 23.98
N TYR A 413 -15.11 32.91 24.85
CA TYR A 413 -16.56 32.74 24.92
C TYR A 413 -17.25 34.11 24.99
N GLY A 414 -17.90 34.48 23.89
CA GLY A 414 -18.85 35.59 23.88
C GLY A 414 -20.24 35.15 24.36
N GLU A 415 -21.24 35.98 24.09
CA GLU A 415 -22.63 35.70 24.50
C GLU A 415 -23.22 34.48 23.79
N HIS A 416 -23.00 34.38 22.48
CA HIS A 416 -23.50 33.29 21.63
C HIS A 416 -22.40 32.59 20.84
N ALA A 417 -21.25 33.23 20.66
CA ALA A 417 -20.14 32.69 19.89
C ALA A 417 -19.04 32.18 20.81
N TRP A 418 -18.37 31.11 20.39
CA TRP A 418 -17.16 30.62 21.06
C TRP A 418 -16.13 30.18 20.04
N VAL A 419 -14.85 30.31 20.41
CA VAL A 419 -13.70 29.89 19.62
C VAL A 419 -12.68 29.28 20.54
N ASN A 420 -12.15 28.11 20.19
CA ASN A 420 -11.00 27.53 20.85
C ASN A 420 -9.90 27.19 19.84
N ALA A 421 -8.66 27.28 20.31
CA ALA A 421 -7.46 26.96 19.55
C ALA A 421 -6.53 26.11 20.40
N GLN A 422 -5.79 25.21 19.76
CA GLN A 422 -4.81 24.37 20.43
C GLN A 422 -3.60 24.10 19.55
N VAL A 423 -2.47 23.84 20.20
CA VAL A 423 -1.25 23.33 19.57
C VAL A 423 -0.68 22.23 20.45
N SER A 424 -0.28 21.10 19.84
CA SER A 424 0.36 19.99 20.56
C SER A 424 1.50 19.41 19.76
N TYR A 425 2.54 18.98 20.47
CA TYR A 425 3.62 18.17 19.93
C TYR A 425 3.54 16.76 20.53
N THR A 426 3.63 15.76 19.67
CA THR A 426 3.61 14.35 20.04
C THR A 426 4.91 13.69 19.60
N TRP A 427 5.54 12.96 20.50
CA TRP A 427 6.61 12.01 20.20
C TRP A 427 5.98 10.66 19.88
N LEU A 428 6.45 10.03 18.81
CA LEU A 428 5.96 8.75 18.32
C LEU A 428 7.12 7.76 18.32
N SER A 429 6.85 6.51 18.71
CA SER A 429 7.77 5.39 18.52
C SER A 429 6.99 4.21 17.99
N TYR A 430 7.57 3.46 17.05
CA TYR A 430 6.92 2.36 16.38
C TYR A 430 7.70 1.07 16.55
N ASP A 431 7.00 -0.05 16.62
CA ASP A 431 7.54 -1.38 16.34
C ASP A 431 6.72 -1.97 15.20
N VAL A 432 7.36 -2.26 14.07
CA VAL A 432 6.71 -2.65 12.82
C VAL A 432 7.22 -4.02 12.39
N THR A 433 6.30 -4.95 12.11
CA THR A 433 6.58 -6.23 11.48
C THR A 433 5.84 -6.29 10.15
N ARG A 434 6.56 -6.28 9.03
CA ARG A 434 6.00 -6.57 7.71
C ARG A 434 6.20 -8.06 7.39
N LYS A 435 5.15 -8.74 6.94
CA LYS A 435 5.17 -10.16 6.56
C LYS A 435 5.07 -10.30 5.05
N VAL A 436 6.03 -11.00 4.46
CA VAL A 436 6.07 -11.32 3.03
C VAL A 436 5.77 -12.82 2.88
N ASN A 437 4.64 -13.13 2.24
CA ASN A 437 4.19 -14.51 2.05
C ASN A 437 4.63 -14.99 0.65
N LEU A 438 5.54 -15.96 0.60
CA LEU A 438 6.09 -16.54 -0.63
C LEU A 438 5.83 -18.05 -0.64
N GLY A 439 4.77 -18.47 -1.32
CA GLY A 439 4.25 -19.83 -1.23
C GLY A 439 3.86 -20.18 0.22
N PRO A 440 4.40 -21.26 0.81
CA PRO A 440 4.21 -21.58 2.22
C PRO A 440 5.15 -20.82 3.16
N ALA A 441 6.16 -20.10 2.65
CA ALA A 441 7.07 -19.32 3.49
C ALA A 441 6.41 -18.00 3.92
N THR A 442 6.61 -17.62 5.18
CA THR A 442 6.35 -16.26 5.66
C THR A 442 7.66 -15.67 6.16
N ILE A 443 8.15 -14.65 5.46
CA ILE A 443 9.36 -13.91 5.81
C ILE A 443 8.93 -12.69 6.62
N GLU A 444 9.47 -12.54 7.83
CA GLU A 444 9.23 -11.36 8.67
C GLU A 444 10.35 -10.33 8.49
N HIS A 445 9.97 -9.08 8.26
CA HIS A 445 10.83 -7.92 8.21
C HIS A 445 10.44 -6.96 9.33
N LYS A 446 11.38 -6.65 10.22
CA LYS A 446 11.10 -5.83 11.42
C LYS A 446 11.81 -4.49 11.35
N GLY A 447 11.22 -3.46 11.95
CA GLY A 447 11.87 -2.18 12.15
C GLY A 447 11.20 -1.37 13.25
N SER A 448 11.93 -0.43 13.84
CA SER A 448 11.43 0.38 14.95
C SER A 448 11.73 1.87 14.71
N PRO A 449 11.05 2.52 13.74
CA PRO A 449 11.26 3.94 13.49
C PRO A 449 10.66 4.80 14.60
N ASP A 450 11.29 5.95 14.85
CA ASP A 450 10.71 7.01 15.67
C ASP A 450 10.01 8.06 14.79
N GLY A 451 9.29 8.98 15.42
CA GLY A 451 8.63 10.06 14.70
C GLY A 451 8.06 11.15 15.60
N SER A 452 7.32 12.05 14.98
CA SER A 452 6.61 13.12 15.69
C SER A 452 5.34 13.56 14.97
N ASN A 453 4.41 14.17 15.71
CA ASN A 453 3.24 14.83 15.14
C ASN A 453 3.07 16.22 15.77
N LEU A 454 3.18 17.26 14.95
CA LEU A 454 2.77 18.61 15.32
C LEU A 454 1.33 18.84 14.87
N THR A 455 0.43 19.07 15.81
CA THR A 455 -0.98 19.33 15.54
C THR A 455 -1.34 20.76 15.95
N ALA A 456 -2.04 21.47 15.08
CA ALA A 456 -2.67 22.75 15.38
C ALA A 456 -4.15 22.67 14.99
N ALA A 457 -5.05 23.06 15.88
CA ALA A 457 -6.48 23.03 15.60
C ALA A 457 -7.16 24.31 16.06
N LEU A 458 -8.17 24.72 15.30
CA LEU A 458 -9.06 25.83 15.57
C LEU A 458 -10.49 25.31 15.43
N GLN A 459 -11.33 25.53 16.44
CA GLN A 459 -12.74 25.21 16.39
C GLN A 459 -13.56 26.41 16.88
N GLY A 460 -14.72 26.62 16.28
CA GLY A 460 -15.66 27.61 16.76
C GLY A 460 -17.09 27.23 16.47
N GLY A 461 -18.01 27.92 17.13
CA GLY A 461 -19.44 27.74 16.93
C GLY A 461 -20.24 28.97 17.33
N TYR A 462 -21.50 28.96 16.92
CA TYR A 462 -22.49 29.95 17.32
C TYR A 462 -23.70 29.21 17.88
N GLU A 463 -24.13 29.56 19.08
CA GLU A 463 -25.24 28.92 19.79
C GLU A 463 -26.52 29.74 19.63
N PHE A 464 -27.57 29.08 19.17
CA PHE A 464 -28.95 29.54 19.14
C PHE A 464 -29.78 28.83 20.21
N GLY A 465 -30.90 29.44 20.57
CA GLY A 465 -31.92 28.86 21.43
C GLY A 465 -31.97 29.49 22.82
N GLU A 466 -33.15 29.48 23.40
CA GLU A 466 -33.42 29.92 24.78
C GLU A 466 -34.00 28.74 25.58
N GLY A 467 -33.68 28.66 26.87
CA GLY A 467 -34.16 27.59 27.75
C GLY A 467 -33.35 26.29 27.62
N SER A 468 -34.04 25.15 27.58
CA SER A 468 -33.41 23.82 27.68
C SER A 468 -32.87 23.27 26.36
N PHE A 469 -33.16 23.87 25.21
CA PHE A 469 -32.64 23.40 23.93
C PHE A 469 -31.70 24.43 23.32
N LYS A 470 -30.47 24.01 23.03
CA LYS A 470 -29.42 24.84 22.45
C LYS A 470 -28.87 24.17 21.20
N HIS A 471 -28.63 24.92 20.14
CA HIS A 471 -28.10 24.34 18.90
C HIS A 471 -27.45 25.40 18.01
N GLY A 472 -26.63 24.99 17.05
CA GLY A 472 -26.13 25.92 16.04
C GLY A 472 -24.94 25.38 15.24
N PRO A 473 -24.43 26.20 14.33
CA PRO A 473 -23.35 25.80 13.45
C PRO A 473 -22.05 25.66 14.23
N VAL A 474 -21.24 24.68 13.81
CA VAL A 474 -19.86 24.50 14.25
C VAL A 474 -18.94 24.39 13.04
N ALA A 475 -17.73 24.91 13.17
CA ALA A 475 -16.69 24.78 12.16
C ALA A 475 -15.35 24.48 12.83
N ALA A 476 -14.51 23.70 12.16
CA ALA A 476 -13.15 23.40 12.63
C ALA A 476 -12.15 23.37 11.47
N ALA A 477 -10.90 23.65 11.80
CA ALA A 477 -9.76 23.42 10.94
C ALA A 477 -8.66 22.74 11.76
N ILE A 478 -8.22 21.56 11.33
CA ILE A 478 -7.20 20.77 12.00
C ILE A 478 -6.06 20.54 11.02
N TRP A 479 -4.90 21.12 11.34
CA TRP A 479 -3.67 20.91 10.61
C TRP A 479 -2.75 19.98 11.39
N GLN A 480 -2.11 19.05 10.68
CA GLN A 480 -1.13 18.13 11.26
C GLN A 480 0.06 17.99 10.34
N LYS A 481 1.25 17.91 10.95
CA LYS A 481 2.48 17.48 10.28
C LYS A 481 3.06 16.30 11.05
N VAL A 482 2.97 15.12 10.44
CA VAL A 482 3.55 13.88 10.94
C VAL A 482 4.90 13.66 10.28
N LYS A 483 5.91 13.42 11.10
CA LYS A 483 7.24 12.98 10.67
C LYS A 483 7.45 11.54 11.09
N LEU A 484 7.95 10.73 10.18
CA LEU A 484 8.41 9.37 10.44
C LEU A 484 9.87 9.28 10.00
N ASP A 485 10.74 8.91 10.92
CA ASP A 485 12.17 8.76 10.64
C ASP A 485 12.39 7.53 9.76
N GLY A 486 13.36 7.62 8.86
CA GLY A 486 13.74 6.52 7.97
C GLY A 486 14.33 5.35 8.74
N TYR A 487 14.12 4.15 8.23
CA TYR A 487 14.65 2.92 8.81
C TYR A 487 14.85 1.84 7.74
N THR A 488 15.71 0.88 8.04
CA THR A 488 15.87 -0.35 7.24
C THR A 488 15.25 -1.52 7.96
N GLU A 489 14.53 -2.36 7.23
CA GLU A 489 14.01 -3.60 7.77
C GLU A 489 15.11 -4.60 8.11
N SER A 490 14.84 -5.48 9.09
CA SER A 490 15.68 -6.63 9.39
C SER A 490 15.60 -7.71 8.30
N ASN A 491 16.47 -8.73 8.39
CA ASN A 491 16.59 -9.84 7.45
C ASN A 491 16.82 -9.38 6.01
N PRO A 492 18.04 -8.90 5.65
CA PRO A 492 18.36 -8.22 4.39
C PRO A 492 18.43 -9.18 3.18
N ASN A 493 17.41 -9.99 2.99
CA ASN A 493 17.21 -10.85 1.82
C ASN A 493 16.58 -10.05 0.66
N SER A 494 16.25 -10.74 -0.43
CA SER A 494 15.70 -10.16 -1.65
C SER A 494 14.41 -9.36 -1.46
N SER A 495 13.65 -9.55 -0.38
CA SER A 495 12.39 -8.82 -0.12
C SER A 495 12.52 -7.70 0.91
N ALA A 496 13.70 -7.48 1.49
CA ALA A 496 13.91 -6.47 2.52
C ALA A 496 13.93 -5.05 1.95
N LEU A 497 13.13 -4.16 2.53
CA LEU A 497 13.02 -2.76 2.14
C LEU A 497 13.70 -1.84 3.13
N GLY A 498 14.11 -0.67 2.65
CA GLY A 498 14.44 0.47 3.47
C GLY A 498 13.57 1.66 3.09
N TYR A 499 13.35 2.54 4.06
CA TYR A 499 12.49 3.70 3.96
C TYR A 499 13.27 4.93 4.40
N SER A 500 13.22 6.01 3.63
CA SER A 500 13.81 7.29 4.04
C SER A 500 12.80 8.11 4.83
N ASP A 501 13.28 9.14 5.53
CA ASP A 501 12.45 10.07 6.31
C ASP A 501 11.24 10.57 5.52
N ARG A 502 10.08 10.62 6.18
CA ARG A 502 8.81 11.07 5.57
C ARG A 502 8.15 12.16 6.40
N ASP A 503 7.83 13.25 5.72
CA ASP A 503 6.97 14.32 6.23
C ASP A 503 5.60 14.23 5.53
N VAL A 504 4.54 13.95 6.29
CA VAL A 504 3.16 13.89 5.79
C VAL A 504 2.32 14.98 6.46
N GLU A 505 1.67 15.80 5.63
CA GLU A 505 0.77 16.86 6.10
C GLU A 505 -0.69 16.48 5.88
N SER A 506 -1.53 16.82 6.85
CA SER A 506 -2.99 16.72 6.80
C SER A 506 -3.59 18.09 7.13
N MET A 507 -4.67 18.46 6.44
CA MET A 507 -5.44 19.66 6.71
C MET A 507 -6.93 19.33 6.53
N VAL A 508 -7.60 19.07 7.64
CA VAL A 508 -9.03 18.75 7.64
C VAL A 508 -9.83 19.99 8.01
N GLY A 509 -10.72 20.41 7.11
CA GLY A 509 -11.78 21.36 7.43
C GLY A 509 -13.07 20.64 7.79
N ARG A 510 -13.80 21.15 8.76
CA ARG A 510 -15.11 20.63 9.18
C ARG A 510 -16.14 21.73 9.23
N ILE A 511 -17.35 21.43 8.79
CA ILE A 511 -18.52 22.29 8.99
C ILE A 511 -19.71 21.42 9.35
N GLY A 512 -20.53 21.88 10.29
CA GLY A 512 -21.66 21.08 10.73
C GLY A 512 -22.58 21.79 11.70
N TRP A 513 -23.33 20.97 12.43
CA TRP A 513 -24.33 21.42 13.38
C TRP A 513 -24.22 20.63 14.67
N LYS A 514 -24.37 21.33 15.79
CA LYS A 514 -24.43 20.75 17.12
C LYS A 514 -25.76 21.11 17.77
N ALA A 515 -26.35 20.17 18.50
CA ALA A 515 -27.55 20.38 19.29
C ALA A 515 -27.39 19.73 20.67
N SER A 516 -27.88 20.38 21.72
CA SER A 516 -27.84 19.89 23.09
C SER A 516 -29.17 20.19 23.81
N ILE A 517 -29.50 19.33 24.77
CA ILE A 517 -30.69 19.49 25.62
C ILE A 517 -30.24 19.52 27.07
N ASP A 518 -30.65 20.52 27.84
CA ASP A 518 -30.55 20.54 29.29
C ASP A 518 -31.72 19.75 29.88
N ALA A 519 -31.48 18.47 30.18
CA ALA A 519 -32.44 17.59 30.85
C ALA A 519 -32.14 17.48 32.36
N GLY A 520 -31.56 18.54 32.96
CA GLY A 520 -31.20 18.59 34.37
C GLY A 520 -29.87 17.92 34.64
N THR A 521 -29.89 16.76 35.29
CA THR A 521 -28.66 16.04 35.68
C THR A 521 -27.85 15.56 34.48
N VAL A 522 -28.51 15.30 33.35
CA VAL A 522 -27.87 14.83 32.12
C VAL A 522 -28.15 15.82 31.00
N LYS A 523 -27.11 16.22 30.28
CA LYS A 523 -27.18 17.14 29.13
C LYS A 523 -26.69 16.42 27.87
N PRO A 524 -27.56 15.65 27.18
CA PRO A 524 -27.18 14.99 25.93
C PRO A 524 -26.92 16.02 24.83
N TYR A 525 -26.00 15.68 23.92
CA TYR A 525 -25.74 16.43 22.71
C TYR A 525 -25.46 15.51 21.52
N LEU A 526 -25.77 16.04 20.34
CA LEU A 526 -25.48 15.44 19.05
C LEU A 526 -24.73 16.48 18.21
N GLN A 527 -23.65 16.08 17.57
CA GLN A 527 -22.96 16.88 16.56
C GLN A 527 -22.83 16.05 15.29
N ALA A 528 -23.10 16.67 14.15
CA ALA A 528 -22.86 16.09 12.84
C ALA A 528 -22.07 17.10 11.99
N THR A 529 -20.96 16.67 11.39
CA THR A 529 -20.10 17.50 10.53
C THR A 529 -19.85 16.81 9.21
N TYR A 530 -19.65 17.61 8.17
CA TYR A 530 -19.01 17.22 6.94
C TYR A 530 -17.54 17.64 7.01
N ASP A 531 -16.66 16.70 6.69
CA ASP A 531 -15.22 16.80 6.85
C ASP A 531 -14.55 16.67 5.48
N HIS A 532 -13.58 17.55 5.21
CA HIS A 532 -12.80 17.55 3.96
C HIS A 532 -11.29 17.63 4.23
N GLU A 533 -10.55 16.64 3.73
CA GLU A 533 -9.08 16.64 3.71
C GLU A 533 -8.57 17.39 2.47
N PHE A 534 -7.95 18.55 2.69
CA PHE A 534 -7.45 19.42 1.62
C PHE A 534 -6.12 18.94 1.02
N LYS A 535 -5.32 18.18 1.76
CA LYS A 535 -4.07 17.60 1.26
C LYS A 535 -4.35 16.38 0.41
N LYS A 536 -3.49 16.17 -0.59
CA LYS A 536 -3.57 15.00 -1.48
C LYS A 536 -2.60 13.95 -0.98
N ASN A 537 -2.99 12.69 -1.15
CA ASN A 537 -2.11 11.55 -0.88
C ASN A 537 -0.88 11.63 -1.78
N GLN A 538 0.28 11.36 -1.20
CA GLN A 538 1.57 11.33 -1.90
C GLN A 538 1.86 9.91 -2.41
N GLU A 539 2.79 9.80 -3.36
CA GLU A 539 3.33 8.47 -3.72
C GLU A 539 3.94 7.81 -2.48
N ALA A 540 3.83 6.49 -2.41
CA ALA A 540 4.57 5.72 -1.41
C ALA A 540 5.92 5.32 -1.98
N THR A 541 6.95 5.29 -1.15
CA THR A 541 8.34 5.13 -1.60
C THR A 541 9.13 4.23 -0.66
N ALA A 542 10.04 3.45 -1.24
CA ALA A 542 11.05 2.69 -0.51
C ALA A 542 12.25 2.46 -1.43
N TYR A 543 13.30 1.84 -0.90
CA TYR A 543 14.37 1.25 -1.69
C TYR A 543 14.53 -0.22 -1.32
N LEU A 544 14.93 -1.04 -2.29
CA LEU A 544 15.23 -2.45 -2.05
C LEU A 544 16.65 -2.57 -1.47
N GLN A 545 16.84 -3.21 -0.32
CA GLN A 545 18.15 -3.20 0.36
C GLN A 545 19.26 -3.86 -0.48
N THR A 546 18.94 -4.96 -1.17
CA THR A 546 19.86 -5.65 -2.09
C THR A 546 20.24 -4.83 -3.33
N MET A 547 19.50 -3.74 -3.59
CA MET A 547 19.70 -2.84 -4.73
C MET A 547 19.71 -1.36 -4.30
N SER A 548 20.18 -1.09 -3.08
CA SER A 548 20.13 0.24 -2.44
C SER A 548 20.83 1.35 -3.25
N ASP A 549 21.82 0.99 -4.07
CA ASP A 549 22.50 1.91 -4.98
C ASP A 549 21.57 2.58 -6.00
N LEU A 550 20.42 1.99 -6.32
CA LEU A 550 19.44 2.57 -7.24
C LEU A 550 18.68 3.75 -6.61
N GLY A 551 18.65 3.83 -5.28
CA GLY A 551 17.85 4.79 -4.53
C GLY A 551 16.38 4.40 -4.44
N GLU A 552 15.54 5.37 -4.11
CA GLU A 552 14.11 5.13 -3.88
C GLU A 552 13.31 4.98 -5.18
N TYR A 553 12.43 3.99 -5.18
CA TYR A 553 11.34 3.88 -6.13
C TYR A 553 10.04 4.41 -5.52
N ALA A 554 9.01 4.56 -6.37
CA ALA A 554 7.69 4.91 -5.89
C ALA A 554 6.58 4.10 -6.55
N VAL A 555 5.48 4.01 -5.81
CA VAL A 555 4.23 3.38 -6.18
C VAL A 555 3.08 4.34 -5.83
N PRO A 556 1.86 4.16 -6.39
CA PRO A 556 0.71 4.94 -5.96
C PRO A 556 0.54 4.84 -4.45
N GLY A 557 0.27 5.96 -3.79
CA GLY A 557 -0.07 5.95 -2.36
C GLY A 557 -1.42 5.29 -2.08
N ILE A 558 -1.71 5.07 -0.81
CA ILE A 558 -3.04 4.68 -0.35
C ILE A 558 -3.98 5.88 -0.57
N ASN A 559 -5.12 5.63 -1.22
CA ASN A 559 -6.13 6.66 -1.41
C ASN A 559 -7.11 6.66 -0.22
N PHE A 560 -6.76 7.36 0.85
CA PHE A 560 -7.69 7.61 1.94
C PHE A 560 -8.82 8.56 1.50
N ASP A 561 -10.03 8.30 1.98
CA ASP A 561 -11.21 9.10 1.64
C ASP A 561 -11.06 10.54 2.13
N ARG A 562 -11.20 11.49 1.21
CA ARG A 562 -11.01 12.92 1.50
C ARG A 562 -12.28 13.65 1.91
N ASN A 563 -13.43 13.00 1.76
CA ASN A 563 -14.74 13.57 2.07
C ASN A 563 -15.50 12.56 2.89
N TYR A 564 -15.98 12.97 4.06
CA TYR A 564 -16.74 12.09 4.94
C TYR A 564 -17.59 12.89 5.91
N ALA A 565 -18.50 12.21 6.60
CA ALA A 565 -19.28 12.79 7.68
C ALA A 565 -18.82 12.23 9.03
N SER A 566 -18.77 13.09 10.04
CA SER A 566 -18.46 12.70 11.42
C SER A 566 -19.69 12.95 12.30
N VAL A 567 -20.06 11.97 13.11
CA VAL A 567 -21.20 12.06 14.04
C VAL A 567 -20.72 11.80 15.45
N VAL A 568 -21.10 12.67 16.38
CA VAL A 568 -20.75 12.57 17.80
C VAL A 568 -22.04 12.58 18.61
N LEU A 569 -22.22 11.54 19.42
CA LEU A 569 -23.29 11.46 20.41
C LEU A 569 -22.65 11.44 21.79
N GLY A 570 -23.00 12.39 22.65
CA GLY A 570 -22.46 12.42 24.01
C GLY A 570 -23.45 12.93 25.04
N ALA A 571 -23.08 12.82 26.30
CA ALA A 571 -23.86 13.29 27.43
C ALA A 571 -22.95 13.86 28.52
N ARG A 572 -23.22 15.10 28.91
CA ARG A 572 -22.59 15.73 30.08
C ARG A 572 -23.41 15.47 31.33
N THR A 573 -22.76 15.19 32.46
CA THR A 573 -23.42 14.90 33.75
C THR A 573 -22.46 15.18 34.91
N LYS A 574 -22.93 15.04 36.16
CA LYS A 574 -22.07 14.99 37.34
C LYS A 574 -22.00 13.57 37.89
N LEU A 575 -20.84 12.93 37.82
CA LEU A 575 -20.58 11.59 38.36
C LEU A 575 -19.62 11.70 39.55
N TRP A 576 -20.04 11.19 40.71
CA TRP A 576 -19.24 11.22 41.95
C TRP A 576 -18.73 12.62 42.36
N GLY A 577 -19.47 13.67 42.00
CA GLY A 577 -19.09 15.06 42.28
C GLY A 577 -18.21 15.71 41.21
N PHE A 578 -17.78 14.95 40.20
CA PHE A 578 -17.00 15.45 39.07
C PHE A 578 -17.89 15.78 37.88
N GLU A 579 -17.54 16.84 37.15
CA GLU A 579 -18.10 17.07 35.82
C GLU A 579 -17.64 15.92 34.92
N SER A 580 -18.54 15.34 34.13
CA SER A 580 -18.24 14.19 33.30
C SER A 580 -18.90 14.30 31.93
N ASN A 581 -18.22 13.85 30.88
CA ASN A 581 -18.73 13.79 29.52
C ASN A 581 -18.41 12.42 28.93
N VAL A 582 -19.43 11.63 28.62
CA VAL A 582 -19.30 10.31 27.99
C VAL A 582 -19.86 10.39 26.59
N GLY A 583 -19.20 9.80 25.61
CA GLY A 583 -19.73 9.79 24.26
C GLY A 583 -19.07 8.81 23.31
N LEU A 584 -19.66 8.76 22.13
CA LEU A 584 -19.28 7.98 20.97
C LEU A 584 -19.10 8.95 19.80
N ALA A 585 -17.96 8.86 19.11
CA ALA A 585 -17.74 9.53 17.83
C ALA A 585 -17.54 8.48 16.74
N THR A 586 -18.06 8.72 15.55
CA THR A 586 -17.91 7.80 14.42
C THR A 586 -17.86 8.55 13.09
N THR A 587 -17.12 8.01 12.12
CA THR A 587 -17.11 8.48 10.73
C THR A 587 -18.01 7.63 9.84
N THR A 588 -18.65 8.26 8.86
CA THR A 588 -19.51 7.60 7.86
C THR A 588 -19.40 8.29 6.50
N GLY A 589 -19.81 7.61 5.43
CA GLY A 589 -19.66 8.10 4.05
C GLY A 589 -18.23 7.99 3.49
N GLN A 590 -17.28 7.48 4.27
CA GLN A 590 -16.03 6.93 3.75
C GLN A 590 -16.36 5.63 3.01
N SER A 591 -15.84 5.47 1.80
CA SER A 591 -16.14 4.36 0.91
C SER A 591 -15.89 3.00 1.55
N ARG A 592 -14.97 2.95 2.54
CA ARG A 592 -14.43 1.71 3.09
C ARG A 592 -13.89 1.82 4.52
N ALA A 593 -14.05 2.95 5.21
CA ALA A 593 -13.43 3.19 6.50
C ALA A 593 -14.46 3.51 7.59
N HIS A 594 -14.22 2.96 8.79
CA HIS A 594 -15.05 3.13 9.96
C HIS A 594 -14.15 3.40 11.16
N ASP A 595 -13.95 4.69 11.45
CA ASP A 595 -13.28 5.10 12.66
C ASP A 595 -14.34 5.32 13.74
N THR A 596 -14.15 4.71 14.90
CA THR A 596 -15.09 4.81 16.03
C THR A 596 -14.33 5.03 17.32
N SER A 597 -14.71 6.07 18.06
CA SER A 597 -14.07 6.43 19.32
C SER A 597 -15.09 6.39 20.45
N LEU A 598 -14.82 5.60 21.48
CA LEU A 598 -15.51 5.70 22.77
C LEU A 598 -14.67 6.56 23.70
N PHE A 599 -15.28 7.54 24.37
CA PHE A 599 -14.54 8.43 25.28
C PHE A 599 -15.30 8.73 26.57
N VAL A 600 -14.52 9.01 27.62
CA VAL A 600 -14.99 9.51 28.91
C VAL A 600 -14.05 10.63 29.33
N ASN A 601 -14.61 11.81 29.55
CA ASN A 601 -13.94 12.93 30.19
C ASN A 601 -14.48 13.11 31.60
N PHE A 602 -13.62 13.52 32.53
CA PHE A 602 -13.99 13.88 33.90
C PHE A 602 -13.15 15.08 34.35
N GLY A 603 -13.70 15.94 35.21
CA GLY A 603 -13.00 17.12 35.68
C GLY A 603 -13.61 17.73 36.92
N GLY A 604 -12.86 18.65 37.52
CA GLY A 604 -13.26 19.37 38.72
C GLY A 604 -12.53 20.69 38.87
N SER A 605 -13.10 21.58 39.67
CA SER A 605 -12.47 22.82 40.11
C SER A 605 -11.67 22.60 41.39
N PHE A 606 -10.58 23.35 41.56
CA PHE A 606 -9.83 23.41 42.81
C PHE A 606 -10.46 24.36 43.82
#